data_AF-A0AAV4RU75-F1
#
_entry.id   AF-A0AAV4RU75-F1
#
_cell.length_a   1.000
_cell.length_b   1.000
_cell.length_c   1.000
_cell.angle_alpha   90.00
_cell.angle_beta   90.00
_cell.angle_gamma   90.00
#
_symmetry.space_group_name_H-M   'P 1'
#
loop_
_entity.id
_entity.type
_entity.pdbx_description
1 polymer ?
#
loop_
_entity_poly.entity_id
_entity_poly.type
_entity_poly.pdbx_seq_one_letter_code
_entity_poly.pdbx_strand_id
1 'polypeptide(L)' 'MLGFSVMSALGQVFIYLVVSEFGPLLCSIITTTRKFFTVLGSVFLFGNTLIPRQWMGTALVFTGLTLDGVYGKQSSNKKK' A
#
# COMPACT_ATOMS: atom_id res chain seq x y z
N MET A 1 5.63 -22.61 -15.31
CA MET A 1 5.36 -22.91 -13.87
C MET A 1 6.52 -22.51 -12.97
N LEU A 2 7.76 -22.90 -13.25
CA LEU A 2 8.94 -22.53 -12.43
C LEU A 2 9.09 -21.02 -12.18
N GLY A 3 8.82 -20.17 -13.18
CA GLY A 3 8.91 -18.71 -13.02
C GLY A 3 7.93 -18.13 -11.97
N PHE A 4 6.72 -18.70 -11.84
CA PHE A 4 5.78 -18.29 -10.80
C PHE A 4 6.24 -18.74 -9.41
N SER A 5 6.84 -19.93 -9.30
CA SER A 5 7.40 -20.43 -8.05
C SER A 5 8.60 -19.60 -7.58
N VAL A 6 9.49 -19.21 -8.49
CA VAL A 6 10.64 -18.33 -8.17
C VAL A 6 10.16 -16.95 -7.74
N MET A 7 9.21 -16.35 -8.46
CA MET A 7 8.62 -15.06 -8.08
C MET A 7 7.91 -15.12 -6.73
N SER A 8 7.19 -16.22 -6.45
CA SER A 8 6.53 -16.44 -5.17
C SER A 8 7.54 -16.54 -4.01
N ALA A 9 8.63 -17.29 -4.21
CA ALA A 9 9.71 -17.39 -3.22
C ALA A 9 10.40 -16.05 -2.98
N LEU A 10 10.71 -15.29 -4.04
CA LEU A 10 11.30 -13.95 -3.93
C LEU A 10 10.36 -12.96 -3.21
N GLY A 11 9.07 -13.00 -3.51
CA GLY A 11 8.08 -12.16 -2.84
C GLY A 11 8.00 -12.43 -1.34
N GLN A 12 8.01 -13.71 -0.95
CA GLN A 12 8.02 -14.12 0.47
C GLN A 12 9.30 -13.65 1.18
N VAL A 13 10.47 -13.83 0.55
CA VAL A 13 11.76 -13.37 1.11
C VAL A 13 11.79 -11.85 1.26
N PHE A 14 11.29 -11.11 0.29
CA PHE A 14 11.21 -9.64 0.34
C PHE A 14 10.33 -9.14 1.49
N ILE A 15 9.15 -9.74 1.68
CA ILE A 15 8.26 -9.43 2.81
C ILE A 15 8.97 -9.67 4.15
N TYR A 16 9.66 -10.81 4.28
CA TYR A 16 10.42 -11.15 5.49
C TYR A 16 11.55 -10.16 5.77
N LEU A 17 12.31 -9.78 4.74
CA LEU A 17 13.44 -8.85 4.85
C LEU A 17 12.96 -7.44 5.28
N VAL A 18 11.85 -6.98 4.69
CA VAL A 18 11.20 -5.70 5.07
C VAL A 18 10.70 -5.75 6.52
N VAL A 19 10.09 -6.85 6.94
CA VAL A 19 9.61 -7.03 8.33
C VAL A 19 10.77 -7.11 9.33
N SER A 20 11.87 -7.76 8.96
CA SER A 20 13.05 -7.91 9.82
C SER A 20 13.78 -6.59 10.05
N GLU A 21 13.91 -5.76 9.01
CA GLU A 21 14.65 -4.50 9.08
C GLU A 21 13.80 -3.32 9.60
N PHE A 22 12.53 -3.23 9.19
CA PHE A 22 11.68 -2.06 9.45
C PHE A 22 10.44 -2.38 10.30
N GLY A 23 10.30 -3.64 10.72
CA GLY A 23 9.14 -4.11 11.45
C GLY A 23 7.91 -4.36 10.57
N PRO A 24 6.86 -4.97 11.15
CA PRO A 24 5.62 -5.31 10.43
C PRO A 24 4.85 -4.08 9.91
N LEU A 25 5.12 -2.90 10.47
CA LEU A 25 4.42 -1.65 10.13
C LEU A 25 4.75 -1.18 8.71
N LEU A 26 6.03 -1.17 8.32
CA LEU A 26 6.43 -0.74 6.97
C LEU A 26 5.94 -1.70 5.89
N CYS A 27 5.89 -3.01 6.20
CA CYS A 27 5.38 -4.02 5.28
C CYS A 27 3.88 -3.82 4.96
N SER A 28 3.08 -3.44 5.97
CA SER A 28 1.67 -3.06 5.79
C SER A 28 1.52 -1.82 4.88
N ILE A 29 2.36 -0.81 5.08
CA ILE A 29 2.36 0.41 4.26
C ILE A 29 2.71 0.10 2.80
N ILE A 30 3.75 -0.70 2.56
CA ILE A 30 4.20 -1.05 1.20
C ILE A 30 3.11 -1.83 0.45
N THR A 31 2.48 -2.82 1.10
CA THR A 31 1.42 -3.62 0.46
C THR A 31 0.16 -2.80 0.20
N THR A 32 -0.23 -1.91 1.11
CA THR A 32 -1.38 -1.00 0.94
C THR A 32 -1.13 0.02 -0.17
N THR A 33 0.07 0.59 -0.22
CA THR A 33 0.50 1.52 -1.27
C THR A 33 0.47 0.84 -2.64
N ARG A 34 0.98 -0.39 -2.76
CA ARG A 34 0.92 -1.17 -4.01
C ARG A 34 -0.52 -1.41 -4.47
N LYS A 35 -1.41 -1.81 -3.55
CA LYS A 35 -2.84 -2.02 -3.86
C LYS A 35 -3.49 -0.72 -4.31
N PHE A 36 -3.17 0.40 -3.67
CA PHE A 36 -3.71 1.70 -4.02
C PHE A 36 -3.24 2.22 -5.38
N PHE A 37 -1.94 2.15 -5.69
CA PHE A 37 -1.43 2.57 -7.01
C PHE A 37 -2.07 1.78 -8.14
N THR A 38 -2.34 0.49 -7.91
CA THR A 38 -3.05 -0.35 -8.88
C THR A 38 -4.50 0.13 -9.06
N VAL A 39 -5.18 0.49 -7.97
CA VAL A 39 -6.55 1.05 -8.01
C VAL A 39 -6.58 2.42 -8.70
N LEU A 40 -5.65 3.32 -8.37
CA LEU A 40 -5.51 4.62 -9.04
C LEU A 40 -5.23 4.45 -10.54
N GLY A 41 -4.30 3.57 -10.90
CA GLY A 41 -3.99 3.26 -12.29
C GLY A 41 -5.19 2.69 -13.03
N SER A 42 -5.98 1.83 -12.37
CA SER A 42 -7.25 1.33 -12.92
C SER A 42 -8.24 2.46 -13.19
N VAL A 43 -8.42 3.39 -12.25
CA VAL A 43 -9.28 4.57 -12.44
C VAL A 43 -8.81 5.44 -13.61
N PHE A 44 -7.50 5.69 -13.70
CA PHE A 44 -6.91 6.56 -14.73
C PHE A 44 -6.98 5.92 -16.13
N LEU A 45 -6.76 4.61 -16.23
CA LEU A 45 -6.75 3.87 -17.50
C LEU A 45 -8.16 3.51 -18.00
N PHE A 46 -9.10 3.18 -17.11
CA PHE A 46 -10.44 2.75 -17.54
C PHE A 46 -11.37 3.91 -17.91
N GLY A 47 -11.03 5.16 -17.58
CA GLY A 47 -11.70 6.37 -18.10
C GLY A 47 -13.22 6.45 -17.89
N ASN A 48 -13.80 5.56 -17.09
CA ASN A 48 -15.24 5.49 -16.86
C ASN A 48 -15.62 6.61 -15.89
N THR A 49 -16.68 7.37 -16.20
CA THR A 49 -17.26 8.36 -15.30
C THR A 49 -17.62 7.70 -13.98
N LEU A 50 -16.72 7.84 -13.01
CA LEU A 50 -16.87 7.28 -11.68
C LEU A 50 -18.12 7.86 -11.02
N ILE A 51 -18.95 6.99 -10.46
CA ILE A 51 -20.11 7.37 -9.66
C ILE A 51 -19.62 8.30 -8.52
N PRO A 52 -20.37 9.34 -8.11
CA PRO A 52 -19.93 10.29 -7.07
C PRO A 52 -19.45 9.60 -5.76
N ARG A 53 -20.04 8.43 -5.44
CA ARG A 53 -19.64 7.58 -4.32
C ARG A 53 -18.22 7.00 -4.46
N GLN A 54 -17.78 6.70 -5.68
CA GLN A 54 -16.41 6.23 -5.96
C GLN A 54 -15.40 7.38 -5.84
N TRP A 55 -15.79 8.62 -6.19
CA TRP A 55 -14.95 9.80 -5.97
C TRP A 55 -14.69 10.05 -4.47
N MET A 56 -15.74 9.90 -3.66
CA MET A 56 -15.64 9.96 -2.19
C MET A 56 -14.71 8.86 -1.65
N GLY A 57 -14.79 7.65 -2.22
CA GLY A 57 -13.86 6.56 -1.93
C GLY A 57 -12.41 6.88 -2.29
N THR A 58 -12.15 7.43 -3.48
CA THR A 58 -10.80 7.84 -3.90
C THR A 58 -10.22 8.90 -2.98
N ALA A 59 -11.01 9.92 -2.61
CA ALA A 59 -10.59 10.97 -1.69
C ALA A 59 -10.27 10.41 -0.28
N LEU A 60 -11.08 9.46 0.21
CA LEU A 60 -10.87 8.81 1.50
C LEU A 60 -9.62 7.91 1.51
N VAL A 61 -9.33 7.21 0.41
CA VAL A 61 -8.11 6.39 0.33
C VAL A 61 -6.86 7.27 0.19
N PHE A 62 -6.95 8.38 -0.57
CA PHE A 62 -5.84 9.34 -0.68
C PHE A 62 -5.52 10.00 0.66
N THR A 63 -6.54 10.41 1.43
CA THR A 63 -6.37 10.93 2.79
C THR A 63 -5.89 9.87 3.77
N GLY A 64 -6.43 8.65 3.71
CA GLY A 64 -5.99 7.52 4.53
C GLY A 64 -4.50 7.20 4.33
N LEU A 65 -4.01 7.13 3.09
CA LEU A 65 -2.60 6.85 2.79
C LEU A 65 -1.65 7.99 3.11
N THR A 66 -2.06 9.23 2.85
CA THR A 66 -1.25 10.39 3.23
C THR A 66 -1.14 10.48 4.75
N LEU A 67 -2.22 10.20 5.50
CA LEU A 67 -2.19 10.07 6.95
C LEU A 67 -1.34 8.88 7.40
N ASP A 68 -1.49 7.68 6.82
CA ASP A 68 -0.74 6.48 7.23
C ASP A 68 0.77 6.64 6.96
N GLY A 69 1.14 7.26 5.83
CA GLY A 69 2.54 7.58 5.51
C GLY A 69 3.15 8.68 6.38
N VAL A 70 2.36 9.70 6.76
CA VAL A 70 2.83 10.81 7.61
C VAL A 70 2.85 10.41 9.09
N TYR A 71 1.82 9.72 9.58
CA TYR A 71 1.71 9.25 10.97
C TYR A 71 2.53 7.99 11.24
N GLY A 72 2.77 7.13 10.24
CA GLY A 72 3.70 6.00 10.33
C GLY A 72 5.13 6.44 10.63
N LYS A 73 5.49 7.66 10.24
CA LYS A 73 6.77 8.30 10.59
C LYS A 73 6.77 8.95 11.98
N GLN A 74 5.60 9.09 12.63
CA GLN A 74 5.43 9.77 13.92
C GLN A 74 5.27 8.82 15.12
N SER A 75 5.16 7.49 14.92
CA SER A 75 5.15 6.54 16.04
C SER A 75 6.52 6.33 16.72
N SER A 76 7.53 7.14 16.37
CA SER A 76 8.73 7.35 17.18
C SER A 76 8.77 8.75 17.82
N ASN A 77 7.61 9.33 18.16
CA ASN A 77 7.55 10.39 19.18
C ASN A 77 6.17 10.47 19.86
N LYS A 78 5.79 9.40 20.56
CA LYS A 78 4.87 9.51 21.69
C LYS A 78 5.26 8.48 22.75
N LYS A 79 6.35 8.78 23.45
CA LYS A 79 6.38 8.54 24.90
C LYS A 79 5.29 9.43 25.49
N LYS A 80 4.20 8.82 25.97
CA LYS A 80 3.76 8.95 27.38
C LYS A 80 2.55 8.06 27.60
#